data_AF-A0AA96VLK4-F1
#
_entry.id   AF-A0AA96VLK4-F1
#
_cell.length_a   1.000
_cell.length_b   1.000
_cell.length_c   1.000
_cell.angle_alpha   90.00
_cell.angle_beta   90.00
_cell.angle_gamma   90.00
#
_symmetry.space_group_name_H-M   'P 1'
#
loop_
_entity.id
_entity.type
_entity.pdbx_description
1 polymer ?
#
loop_
_entity_poly.entity_id
_entity_poly.type
_entity_poly.pdbx_seq_one_letter_code
_entity_poly.pdbx_strand_id
1 'polypeptide(L)'
;MNRIKKLMMCILGVVTIMGLTGCSKEVKIRTELAPMYEVLDQQSIENFDILSIEDSLTIYGMEDAKGFQTDLTVNSDRQFEGMSYDLSVSETEGYPTSYIGGELKINTTSEVLSDRKLMFEEFHFSEDYFNNLELVKVLDHPNTYMKDMSYQEKTPSEYTKKLIETYGLTDPTVAKIEVSKRRHDEKTFSYILFYSLYDRSDVKINCFFSFVMEDKADE
;
A
#
# COMPACT_ATOMS: atom_id res chain seq x y z
N MET A 1 -16.96 -30.68 18.82
CA MET A 1 -16.30 -29.39 19.13
C MET A 1 -14.80 -29.57 19.02
N ASN A 2 -14.24 -29.30 17.83
CA ASN A 2 -12.80 -29.40 17.61
C ASN A 2 -12.09 -28.19 18.25
N ARG A 3 -11.16 -28.48 19.17
CA ARG A 3 -10.26 -27.51 19.77
C ARG A 3 -9.28 -27.01 18.70
N ILE A 4 -9.54 -25.83 18.13
CA ILE A 4 -8.52 -25.11 17.35
C ILE A 4 -7.42 -24.71 18.34
N LYS A 5 -6.23 -25.29 18.16
CA LYS A 5 -5.04 -25.04 18.97
C LYS A 5 -4.57 -23.60 18.72
N LYS A 6 -4.63 -22.78 19.77
CA LYS A 6 -4.05 -21.44 19.86
C LYS A 6 -2.52 -21.55 19.68
N LEU A 7 -1.98 -21.22 18.50
CA LEU A 7 -0.54 -21.23 18.25
C LEU A 7 -0.02 -19.79 18.28
N MET A 8 0.34 -19.32 19.48
CA MET A 8 1.16 -18.11 19.65
C MET A 8 2.62 -18.55 19.59
N MET A 9 3.34 -18.11 18.56
CA MET A 9 4.75 -18.43 18.39
C MET A 9 5.56 -17.15 18.66
N CYS A 10 6.26 -17.11 19.80
CA CYS A 10 7.20 -16.05 20.13
C CYS A 10 8.60 -16.50 19.68
N ILE A 11 9.10 -15.94 18.58
CA ILE A 11 10.49 -16.11 18.16
C ILE A 11 11.18 -14.76 18.30
N LEU A 12 12.24 -14.70 19.11
CA LEU A 12 13.19 -13.58 19.22
C LEU A 12 12.56 -12.17 19.13
N GLY A 13 11.73 -11.81 20.13
CA GLY A 13 11.22 -10.45 20.29
C GLY A 13 10.08 -10.05 19.33
N VAL A 14 9.66 -10.93 18.42
CA VAL A 14 8.54 -10.70 17.50
C VAL A 14 7.34 -11.54 17.94
N VAL A 15 6.17 -10.91 18.06
CA VAL A 15 4.92 -11.66 18.24
C VAL A 15 4.29 -11.86 16.87
N THR A 16 4.32 -13.10 16.37
CA THR A 16 3.57 -13.50 15.17
C THR A 16 2.26 -14.14 15.56
N ILE A 17 1.15 -13.63 15.04
CA ILE A 17 -0.18 -14.24 15.17
C ILE A 17 -0.61 -14.68 13.78
N MET A 18 -0.84 -15.99 13.60
CA MET A 18 -1.30 -16.57 12.33
C MET A 18 -2.80 -16.90 12.44
N GLY A 19 -3.59 -16.45 11.46
CA GLY A 19 -4.93 -16.97 11.18
C GLY A 19 -5.96 -16.95 12.32
N LEU A 20 -5.98 -15.94 13.19
CA LEU A 20 -7.00 -15.81 14.23
C LEU A 20 -7.62 -14.41 14.24
N THR A 21 -8.77 -14.29 13.55
CA THR A 21 -9.66 -13.14 13.61
C THR A 21 -10.23 -12.96 15.02
N GLY A 22 -10.16 -11.75 15.57
CA GLY A 22 -10.79 -11.37 16.85
C GLY A 22 -9.90 -11.44 18.09
N CYS A 23 -8.57 -11.49 17.94
CA CYS A 23 -7.67 -11.35 19.08
C CYS A 23 -7.47 -9.87 19.46
N SER A 24 -7.35 -9.55 20.76
CA SER A 24 -7.14 -8.17 21.23
C SER A 24 -5.90 -7.49 20.61
N LYS A 25 -4.89 -8.26 20.19
CA LYS A 25 -3.71 -7.72 19.49
C LYS A 25 -3.98 -7.34 18.04
N GLU A 26 -4.79 -8.14 17.34
CA GLU A 26 -5.22 -7.81 15.97
C GLU A 26 -5.99 -6.50 15.98
N VAL A 27 -6.97 -6.37 16.89
CA VAL A 27 -7.77 -5.15 17.03
C VAL A 27 -6.88 -3.94 17.31
N LYS A 28 -5.92 -4.07 18.23
CA LYS A 28 -4.96 -2.98 18.54
C LYS A 28 -4.12 -2.57 17.34
N ILE A 29 -3.55 -3.54 16.62
CA ILE A 29 -2.72 -3.24 15.45
C ILE A 29 -3.57 -2.62 14.34
N ARG A 30 -4.78 -3.13 14.13
CA ARG A 30 -5.73 -2.55 13.17
C ARG A 30 -6.06 -1.10 13.52
N THR A 31 -6.30 -0.77 14.79
CA THR A 31 -6.50 0.61 15.24
C THR A 31 -5.28 1.47 14.93
N GLU A 32 -4.07 0.96 15.14
CA GLU A 32 -2.84 1.69 14.80
C GLU A 32 -2.60 1.84 13.29
N LEU A 33 -3.20 1.00 12.45
CA LEU A 33 -3.17 1.10 10.99
C LEU A 33 -4.34 1.90 10.41
N ALA A 34 -5.24 2.42 11.24
CA ALA A 34 -6.44 3.14 10.80
C ALA A 34 -6.17 4.25 9.77
N PRO A 35 -5.12 5.08 9.90
CA PRO A 35 -4.84 6.11 8.90
C PRO A 35 -4.70 5.58 7.46
N MET A 36 -4.04 4.42 7.27
CA MET A 36 -3.94 3.81 5.94
C MET A 36 -5.31 3.39 5.42
N TYR A 37 -6.13 2.75 6.26
CA TYR A 37 -7.46 2.31 5.87
C TYR A 37 -8.37 3.49 5.54
N GLU A 38 -8.30 4.58 6.30
CA GLU A 38 -9.12 5.77 6.07
C GLU A 38 -8.73 6.51 4.78
N VAL A 39 -7.44 6.63 4.46
CA VAL A 39 -6.97 7.19 3.18
C VAL A 39 -7.50 6.38 1.99
N LEU A 40 -7.45 5.05 2.09
CA LEU A 40 -7.92 4.15 1.04
C LEU A 40 -9.44 4.06 0.94
N ASP A 41 -10.17 4.24 2.04
CA ASP A 41 -11.64 4.25 2.05
C ASP A 41 -12.20 5.56 1.51
N GLN A 42 -11.63 6.70 1.93
CA GLN A 42 -12.02 8.02 1.45
C GLN A 42 -11.47 8.31 0.05
N GLN A 43 -10.48 7.54 -0.40
CA GLN A 43 -9.72 7.77 -1.63
C GLN A 43 -9.20 9.21 -1.71
N SER A 44 -8.78 9.74 -0.56
CA SER A 44 -8.34 11.13 -0.42
C SER A 44 -7.29 11.23 0.69
N ILE A 45 -6.32 12.10 0.44
CA ILE A 45 -5.25 12.47 1.37
C ILE A 45 -5.46 13.87 1.96
N GLU A 46 -6.40 14.66 1.43
CA GLU A 46 -6.54 16.10 1.76
C GLU A 46 -7.03 16.35 3.19
N ASN A 47 -7.62 15.32 3.82
CA ASN A 47 -8.11 15.38 5.20
C ASN A 47 -7.04 14.99 6.24
N PHE A 48 -5.84 14.62 5.80
CA PHE A 48 -4.79 14.08 6.66
C PHE A 48 -3.55 15.00 6.64
N ASP A 49 -2.88 15.13 7.77
CA ASP A 49 -1.61 15.86 7.87
C ASP A 49 -0.44 15.00 7.36
N ILE A 50 -0.48 14.69 6.07
CA ILE A 50 0.53 13.92 5.37
C ILE A 50 1.69 14.83 4.95
N LEU A 51 2.91 14.38 5.23
CA LEU A 51 4.17 15.08 4.94
C LEU A 51 4.74 14.69 3.58
N SER A 52 4.65 13.42 3.23
CA SER A 52 5.17 12.89 1.97
C SER A 52 4.41 11.65 1.54
N ILE A 53 4.46 11.36 0.24
CA ILE A 53 3.81 10.23 -0.41
C ILE A 53 4.81 9.59 -1.36
N GLU A 54 4.78 8.27 -1.42
CA GLU A 54 5.47 7.47 -2.43
C GLU A 54 4.46 6.48 -3.02
N ASP A 55 4.30 6.48 -4.34
CA ASP A 55 3.45 5.56 -5.10
C ASP A 55 4.27 4.92 -6.21
N SER A 56 4.28 3.60 -6.32
CA SER A 56 5.00 2.95 -7.41
C SER A 56 4.36 1.65 -7.86
N LEU A 57 4.62 1.32 -9.12
CA LEU A 57 4.32 0.03 -9.71
C LEU A 57 5.57 -0.51 -10.37
N THR A 58 5.93 -1.73 -9.98
CA THR A 58 7.02 -2.47 -10.62
C THR A 58 6.52 -3.81 -11.11
N ILE A 59 6.89 -4.16 -12.33
CA ILE A 59 6.53 -5.44 -12.94
C ILE A 59 7.82 -6.17 -13.29
N TYR A 60 7.89 -7.45 -12.91
CA TYR A 60 9.00 -8.35 -13.20
C TYR A 60 8.52 -9.46 -14.13
N GLY A 61 9.43 -9.96 -14.97
CA GLY A 61 9.16 -11.12 -15.85
C GLY A 61 8.49 -10.76 -17.18
N MET A 62 8.39 -9.46 -17.52
CA MET A 62 7.77 -8.99 -18.76
C MET A 62 8.69 -7.93 -19.40
N GLU A 63 9.19 -8.19 -20.62
CA GLU A 63 10.18 -7.32 -21.29
C GLU A 63 9.63 -5.91 -21.60
N ASP A 64 8.35 -5.81 -21.97
CA ASP A 64 7.69 -4.53 -22.29
C ASP A 64 6.90 -3.94 -21.12
N ALA A 65 7.22 -4.35 -19.89
CA ALA A 65 6.53 -3.90 -18.70
C ALA A 65 6.66 -2.38 -18.49
N LYS A 66 5.51 -1.72 -18.32
CA LYS A 66 5.43 -0.32 -17.90
C LYS A 66 5.47 -0.25 -16.38
N GLY A 67 6.48 0.41 -15.83
CA GLY A 67 6.61 0.70 -14.41
C GLY A 67 6.67 2.20 -14.16
N PHE A 68 6.30 2.63 -12.96
CA PHE A 68 6.41 4.04 -12.58
C PHE A 68 6.70 4.17 -11.09
N GLN A 69 7.16 5.37 -10.72
CA GLN A 69 7.24 5.83 -9.33
C GLN A 69 6.84 7.30 -9.27
N THR A 70 6.18 7.70 -8.20
CA THR A 70 5.78 9.08 -7.92
C THR A 70 6.14 9.39 -6.47
N ASP A 71 7.01 10.37 -6.28
CA ASP A 71 7.46 10.85 -4.97
C ASP A 71 6.97 12.28 -4.79
N LEU A 72 6.18 12.53 -3.73
CA LEU A 72 5.63 13.83 -3.41
C LEU A 72 5.96 14.22 -1.98
N THR A 73 6.19 15.52 -1.75
CA THR A 73 6.35 16.11 -0.43
C THR A 73 5.46 17.33 -0.31
N VAL A 74 4.97 17.59 0.89
CA VAL A 74 4.18 18.79 1.18
C VAL A 74 5.05 20.04 1.12
N ASN A 75 4.62 21.05 0.38
CA ASN A 75 5.27 22.35 0.31
C ASN A 75 4.71 23.32 1.36
N SER A 76 5.20 24.57 1.37
CA SER A 76 4.78 25.60 2.33
C SER A 76 3.30 25.97 2.24
N ASP A 77 2.69 25.78 1.07
CA ASP A 77 1.29 26.10 0.79
C ASP A 77 0.36 24.90 1.08
N ARG A 78 0.90 23.85 1.72
CA ARG A 78 0.21 22.58 2.01
C ARG A 78 -0.28 21.86 0.75
N GLN A 79 0.44 22.03 -0.36
CA GLN A 79 0.22 21.29 -1.60
C GLN A 79 1.33 20.24 -1.77
N PHE A 80 1.02 19.14 -2.43
CA PHE A 80 2.00 18.10 -2.71
C PHE A 80 2.69 18.37 -4.04
N GLU A 81 4.02 18.41 -4.01
CA GLU A 81 4.86 18.59 -5.19
C GLU A 81 6.02 17.60 -5.15
N GLY A 82 6.52 17.24 -6.32
CA GLY A 82 7.66 16.33 -6.45
C GLY A 82 7.83 15.84 -7.88
N MET A 83 8.17 14.57 -8.03
CA MET A 83 8.57 14.00 -9.32
C MET A 83 7.87 12.66 -9.55
N SER A 84 7.55 12.40 -10.82
CA SER A 84 7.14 11.08 -11.30
C SER A 84 8.15 10.55 -12.31
N TYR A 85 8.39 9.26 -12.28
CA TYR A 85 9.41 8.57 -13.05
C TYR A 85 8.76 7.48 -13.88
N ASP A 86 9.10 7.44 -15.16
CA ASP A 86 8.78 6.32 -16.03
C ASP A 86 9.93 5.31 -15.95
N LEU A 87 9.74 4.29 -15.11
CA LEU A 87 10.79 3.30 -14.82
C LEU A 87 11.07 2.40 -16.02
N SER A 88 10.24 2.42 -17.06
CA SER A 88 10.53 1.73 -18.32
C SER A 88 11.57 2.46 -19.18
N VAL A 89 11.79 3.75 -18.91
CA VAL A 89 12.72 4.62 -19.66
C VAL A 89 13.95 4.97 -18.82
N SER A 90 13.76 5.42 -17.57
CA SER A 90 14.84 5.89 -16.71
C SER A 90 14.41 5.87 -15.24
N GLU A 91 15.33 5.46 -14.35
CA GLU A 91 15.13 5.53 -12.90
C GLU A 91 15.46 6.92 -12.33
N THR A 92 16.07 7.81 -13.10
CA THR A 92 16.58 9.11 -12.60
C THR A 92 15.96 10.32 -13.27
N GLU A 93 15.44 10.18 -14.49
CA GLU A 93 14.78 11.28 -15.20
C GLU A 93 13.32 11.40 -14.74
N GLY A 94 13.07 12.39 -13.89
CA GLY A 94 11.74 12.65 -13.33
C GLY A 94 11.01 13.79 -14.03
N TYR A 95 9.68 13.70 -14.04
CA TYR A 95 8.75 14.71 -14.53
C TYR A 95 8.13 15.47 -13.36
N PRO A 96 8.15 16.82 -13.38
CA PRO A 96 7.51 17.62 -12.36
C PRO A 96 6.06 17.22 -12.15
N THR A 97 5.71 16.96 -10.91
CA THR A 97 4.40 16.44 -10.51
C THR A 97 3.85 17.24 -9.34
N SER A 98 2.54 17.48 -9.37
CA SER A 98 1.81 18.01 -8.23
C SER A 98 0.52 17.24 -8.01
N TYR A 99 0.03 17.24 -6.77
CA TYR A 99 -1.31 16.74 -6.44
C TYR A 99 -2.12 17.88 -5.84
N ILE A 100 -3.12 18.35 -6.58
CA ILE A 100 -3.88 19.56 -6.27
C ILE A 100 -5.35 19.34 -6.59
N GLY A 101 -6.24 19.61 -5.64
CA GLY A 101 -7.68 19.49 -5.82
C GLY A 101 -8.12 18.05 -6.10
N GLY A 102 -7.52 17.10 -5.39
CA GLY A 102 -7.82 15.68 -5.54
C GLY A 102 -7.27 15.00 -6.80
N GLU A 103 -6.42 15.67 -7.60
CA GLU A 103 -5.93 15.11 -8.86
C GLU A 103 -4.40 15.20 -8.98
N LEU A 104 -3.80 14.10 -9.43
CA LEU A 104 -2.39 14.06 -9.83
C LEU A 104 -2.19 14.77 -11.17
N LYS A 105 -1.24 15.71 -11.22
CA LYS A 105 -0.87 16.47 -12.42
C LYS A 105 0.60 16.23 -12.70
N ILE A 106 0.89 15.55 -13.80
CA ILE A 106 2.26 15.26 -14.24
C ILE A 106 2.54 16.04 -15.53
N ASN A 107 3.55 16.90 -15.53
CA ASN A 107 4.01 17.55 -16.75
C ASN A 107 4.94 16.62 -17.52
N THR A 108 4.35 15.72 -18.31
CA THR A 108 5.06 14.62 -18.96
C THR A 108 4.76 14.47 -20.44
N THR A 109 5.73 13.89 -21.15
CA THR A 109 5.57 13.36 -22.50
C THR A 109 5.50 11.83 -22.50
N SER A 110 5.62 11.18 -21.35
CA SER A 110 5.52 9.72 -21.21
C SER A 110 4.06 9.28 -21.29
N GLU A 111 3.79 8.32 -22.16
CA GLU A 111 2.49 7.64 -22.24
C GLU A 111 2.19 6.76 -21.01
N VAL A 112 3.21 6.37 -20.24
CA VAL A 112 3.01 5.60 -19.00
C VAL A 112 2.45 6.50 -17.90
N LEU A 113 2.85 7.77 -17.90
CA LEU A 113 2.51 8.73 -16.86
C LEU A 113 1.31 9.62 -17.21
N SER A 114 0.91 9.75 -18.48
CA SER A 114 -0.06 10.77 -18.95
C SER A 114 -1.43 10.71 -18.27
N ASP A 115 -1.92 9.51 -17.94
CA ASP A 115 -3.23 9.29 -17.29
C ASP A 115 -3.08 8.65 -15.91
N ARG A 116 -1.89 8.79 -15.29
CA ARG A 116 -1.58 8.14 -14.03
C ARG A 116 -2.36 8.78 -12.88
N LYS A 117 -2.85 7.92 -11.98
CA LYS A 117 -3.44 8.26 -10.69
C LYS A 117 -2.65 7.60 -9.58
N LEU A 118 -2.68 8.14 -8.36
CA LEU A 118 -2.09 7.47 -7.21
C LEU A 118 -2.88 6.20 -6.86
N MET A 119 -2.23 5.19 -6.28
CA MET A 119 -2.89 3.91 -6.00
C MET A 119 -4.20 4.05 -5.19
N PHE A 120 -4.25 4.94 -4.19
CA PHE A 120 -5.46 5.11 -3.37
C PHE A 120 -6.67 5.66 -4.16
N GLU A 121 -6.44 6.36 -5.27
CA GLU A 121 -7.51 6.84 -6.14
C GLU A 121 -8.16 5.70 -6.92
N GLU A 122 -7.42 4.60 -7.13
CA GLU A 122 -7.87 3.43 -7.89
C GLU A 122 -8.28 2.26 -6.99
N PHE A 123 -7.72 2.18 -5.79
CA PHE A 123 -7.91 1.11 -4.84
C PHE A 123 -8.76 1.56 -3.65
N HIS A 124 -10.02 1.11 -3.61
CA HIS A 124 -10.96 1.42 -2.54
C HIS A 124 -10.96 0.33 -1.47
N PHE A 125 -10.54 0.67 -0.25
CA PHE A 125 -10.57 -0.24 0.90
C PHE A 125 -11.87 -0.11 1.71
N SER A 126 -12.99 -0.48 1.11
CA SER A 126 -14.30 -0.46 1.78
C SER A 126 -14.47 -1.60 2.81
N GLU A 127 -15.49 -1.53 3.66
CA GLU A 127 -15.87 -2.64 4.56
C GLU A 127 -16.16 -3.94 3.78
N ASP A 128 -16.82 -3.84 2.63
CA ASP A 128 -17.10 -4.98 1.75
C ASP A 128 -15.80 -5.59 1.21
N TYR A 129 -14.86 -4.74 0.78
CA TYR A 129 -13.55 -5.21 0.37
C TYR A 129 -12.82 -5.89 1.53
N PHE A 130 -12.88 -5.30 2.72
CA PHE A 130 -12.29 -5.88 3.92
C PHE A 130 -12.85 -7.28 4.23
N ASN A 131 -14.16 -7.48 4.09
CA ASN A 131 -14.82 -8.77 4.26
C ASN A 131 -14.40 -9.82 3.20
N ASN A 132 -13.96 -9.38 2.02
CA ASN A 132 -13.40 -10.22 0.96
C ASN A 132 -11.93 -10.63 1.23
N LEU A 133 -11.29 -10.10 2.28
CA LEU A 133 -9.93 -10.48 2.66
C LEU A 133 -9.90 -11.65 3.64
N GLU A 134 -8.89 -12.50 3.49
CA GLU A 134 -8.44 -13.46 4.47
C GLU A 134 -7.22 -12.91 5.21
N LEU A 135 -7.30 -12.79 6.54
CA LEU A 135 -6.16 -12.39 7.36
C LEU A 135 -5.16 -13.54 7.46
N VAL A 136 -3.98 -13.37 6.87
CA VAL A 136 -2.92 -14.38 6.84
C VAL A 136 -2.03 -14.25 8.07
N LYS A 137 -1.60 -13.03 8.38
CA LYS A 137 -0.54 -12.78 9.37
C LYS A 137 -0.72 -11.43 10.06
N VAL A 138 -0.39 -11.40 11.34
CA VAL A 138 -0.24 -10.17 12.13
C VAL A 138 1.10 -10.20 12.84
N LEU A 139 1.85 -9.10 12.74
CA LEU A 139 3.16 -8.93 13.35
C LEU A 139 3.19 -7.70 14.25
N ASP A 140 3.74 -7.90 15.44
CA ASP A 140 4.11 -6.83 16.36
C ASP A 140 5.61 -6.94 16.66
N HIS A 141 6.38 -5.96 16.16
CA HIS A 141 7.80 -5.82 16.40
C HIS A 141 8.06 -4.68 17.39
N PRO A 142 8.03 -4.93 18.71
CA PRO A 142 8.16 -3.90 19.74
C PRO A 142 9.49 -3.12 19.66
N ASN A 143 10.56 -3.77 19.19
CA ASN A 143 11.89 -3.15 19.12
C ASN A 143 12.07 -2.19 17.93
N THR A 144 11.28 -2.38 16.86
CA THR A 144 11.37 -1.56 15.64
C THR A 144 10.14 -0.69 15.43
N TYR A 145 9.19 -0.71 16.39
CA TYR A 145 7.89 -0.06 16.28
C TYR A 145 7.12 -0.43 15.01
N MET A 146 7.45 -1.58 14.42
CA MET A 146 6.84 -2.06 13.19
C MET A 146 5.63 -2.93 13.52
N LYS A 147 4.49 -2.57 12.93
CA LYS A 147 3.22 -3.28 13.04
C LYS A 147 2.78 -3.65 11.64
N ASP A 148 2.56 -4.93 11.37
CA ASP A 148 2.17 -5.39 10.03
C ASP A 148 0.93 -6.28 10.09
N MET A 149 0.05 -6.12 9.10
CA MET A 149 -1.06 -7.02 8.81
C MET A 149 -0.99 -7.46 7.36
N SER A 150 -0.89 -8.77 7.15
CA SER A 150 -0.89 -9.39 5.82
C SER A 150 -2.24 -10.05 5.55
N TYR A 151 -2.79 -9.76 4.38
CA TYR A 151 -4.05 -10.26 3.87
C TYR A 151 -3.85 -10.95 2.53
N GLN A 152 -4.83 -11.77 2.17
CA GLN A 152 -4.95 -12.37 0.85
C GLN A 152 -6.39 -12.21 0.39
N GLU A 153 -6.59 -11.86 -0.88
CA GLU A 153 -7.93 -11.82 -1.44
C GLU A 153 -8.54 -13.23 -1.52
N LYS A 154 -9.82 -13.36 -1.15
CA LYS A 154 -10.57 -14.60 -1.40
C LYS A 154 -10.98 -14.70 -2.87
N THR A 155 -11.37 -13.58 -3.45
CA THR A 155 -11.69 -13.43 -4.87
C THR A 155 -11.12 -12.12 -5.41
N PRO A 156 -10.71 -12.06 -6.70
CA PRO A 156 -10.15 -10.84 -7.29
C PRO A 156 -11.09 -9.64 -7.15
N SER A 157 -10.61 -8.54 -6.57
CA SER A 157 -11.33 -7.27 -6.56
C SER A 157 -11.34 -6.59 -7.93
N GLU A 158 -12.10 -5.50 -8.06
CA GLU A 158 -12.09 -4.68 -9.27
C GLU A 158 -10.68 -4.14 -9.59
N TYR A 159 -9.91 -3.77 -8.57
CA TYR A 159 -8.52 -3.36 -8.74
C TYR A 159 -7.65 -4.51 -9.27
N THR A 160 -7.78 -5.71 -8.70
CA THR A 160 -7.08 -6.91 -9.19
C THR A 160 -7.44 -7.25 -10.63
N LYS A 161 -8.72 -7.23 -10.96
CA LYS A 161 -9.21 -7.49 -12.33
C LYS A 161 -8.64 -6.48 -13.31
N LYS A 162 -8.63 -5.19 -12.96
CA LYS A 162 -8.04 -4.14 -13.80
C LYS A 162 -6.55 -4.39 -14.06
N LEU A 163 -5.78 -4.80 -13.06
CA LEU A 163 -4.36 -5.16 -13.23
C LEU A 163 -4.19 -6.39 -14.14
N ILE A 164 -5.00 -7.44 -13.94
CA ILE A 164 -4.97 -8.64 -14.80
C ILE A 164 -5.24 -8.27 -16.25
N GLU A 165 -6.29 -7.48 -16.50
CA GLU A 165 -6.68 -7.06 -17.85
C GLU A 165 -5.63 -6.15 -18.50
N THR A 166 -5.12 -5.17 -17.75
CA THR A 166 -4.17 -4.17 -18.26
C THR A 166 -2.84 -4.82 -18.66
N TYR A 167 -2.39 -5.83 -17.91
CA TYR A 167 -1.11 -6.51 -18.14
C TYR A 167 -1.24 -7.89 -18.77
N GLY A 168 -2.45 -8.29 -19.17
CA GLY A 168 -2.71 -9.54 -19.89
C GLY A 168 -2.30 -10.79 -19.10
N LEU A 169 -2.49 -10.80 -17.78
CA LEU A 169 -2.18 -11.95 -16.93
C LEU A 169 -3.09 -13.14 -17.26
N THR A 170 -2.53 -14.34 -17.35
CA THR A 170 -3.21 -15.54 -17.88
C THR A 170 -3.47 -16.62 -16.83
N ASP A 171 -2.64 -16.71 -15.79
CA ASP A 171 -2.84 -17.57 -14.62
C ASP A 171 -2.47 -16.82 -13.32
N PRO A 172 -3.17 -15.71 -13.01
CA PRO A 172 -2.89 -14.93 -11.81
C PRO A 172 -3.28 -15.69 -10.54
N THR A 173 -2.42 -15.64 -9.53
CA THR A 173 -2.78 -15.98 -8.16
C THR A 173 -3.71 -14.92 -7.58
N VAL A 174 -4.36 -15.21 -6.46
CA VAL A 174 -5.02 -14.15 -5.69
C VAL A 174 -3.99 -13.16 -5.13
N ALA A 175 -4.36 -11.89 -5.02
CA ALA A 175 -3.46 -10.85 -4.57
C ALA A 175 -3.15 -10.98 -3.07
N LYS A 176 -1.94 -10.55 -2.70
CA LYS A 176 -1.51 -10.41 -1.30
C LYS A 176 -1.33 -8.94 -0.99
N ILE A 177 -1.82 -8.54 0.17
CA ILE A 177 -1.78 -7.15 0.64
C ILE A 177 -1.10 -7.12 2.00
N GLU A 178 -0.09 -6.29 2.15
CA GLU A 178 0.57 -6.06 3.43
C GLU A 178 0.38 -4.59 3.80
N VAL A 179 -0.19 -4.35 4.97
CA VAL A 179 -0.37 -3.00 5.53
C VAL A 179 0.48 -2.88 6.77
N SER A 180 1.35 -1.88 6.79
CA SER A 180 2.37 -1.72 7.81
C SER A 180 2.40 -0.29 8.36
N LYS A 181 2.70 -0.15 9.65
CA LYS A 181 3.09 1.10 10.28
C LYS A 181 4.52 0.95 10.77
N ARG A 182 5.38 1.90 10.44
CA ARG A 182 6.79 1.93 10.84
C ARG A 182 7.13 3.31 11.36
N ARG A 183 7.93 3.35 12.42
CA ARG A 183 8.51 4.61 12.88
C ARG A 183 9.50 5.10 11.83
N HIS A 184 9.28 6.31 11.32
CA HIS A 184 10.16 6.95 10.35
C HIS A 184 11.26 7.73 11.08
N ASP A 185 10.88 8.55 12.05
CA ASP A 185 11.79 9.24 12.97
C ASP A 185 11.20 9.36 14.39
N GLU A 186 11.70 10.28 15.22
CA GLU A 186 11.22 10.47 16.59
C GLU A 186 9.73 10.82 16.67
N LYS A 187 9.17 11.50 15.67
CA LYS A 187 7.83 12.10 15.67
C LYS A 187 6.94 11.61 14.54
N THR A 188 7.49 11.02 13.49
CA THR A 188 6.73 10.61 12.32
C THR A 188 6.65 9.11 12.14
N PHE A 189 5.55 8.67 11.53
CA PHE A 189 5.30 7.29 11.15
C PHE A 189 5.03 7.21 9.65
N SER A 190 5.62 6.19 9.03
CA SER A 190 5.27 5.75 7.68
C SER A 190 4.16 4.73 7.76
N TYR A 191 3.12 4.94 6.97
CA TYR A 191 2.05 3.98 6.71
C TYR A 191 2.28 3.44 5.31
N ILE A 192 2.40 2.13 5.19
CA ILE A 192 2.86 1.46 3.98
C ILE A 192 1.84 0.41 3.59
N LEU A 193 1.42 0.43 2.34
CA LEU A 193 0.68 -0.63 1.70
C LEU A 193 1.55 -1.23 0.60
N PHE A 194 1.73 -2.54 0.65
CA PHE A 194 2.34 -3.31 -0.41
C PHE A 194 1.30 -4.28 -0.96
N TYR A 195 1.05 -4.20 -2.26
CA TYR A 195 0.12 -5.04 -2.98
C TYR A 195 0.89 -5.86 -4.00
N SER A 196 0.72 -7.17 -3.97
CA SER A 196 1.44 -8.06 -4.89
C SER A 196 0.50 -9.04 -5.57
N LEU A 197 0.68 -9.16 -6.87
CA LEU A 197 -0.02 -10.08 -7.75
C LEU A 197 1.02 -10.87 -8.54
N TYR A 198 0.93 -12.19 -8.49
CA TYR A 198 1.85 -13.08 -9.21
C TYR A 198 1.06 -13.88 -10.23
N ASP A 199 1.61 -14.00 -11.43
CA ASP A 199 1.14 -14.92 -12.46
C ASP A 199 2.08 -16.12 -12.52
N ARG A 200 1.52 -17.32 -12.63
CA ARG A 200 2.34 -18.55 -12.66
C ARG A 200 3.22 -18.69 -13.91
N SER A 201 3.03 -17.83 -14.91
CA SER A 201 3.97 -17.63 -16.03
C SER A 201 5.20 -16.78 -15.68
N ASP A 202 5.49 -16.61 -14.38
CA ASP A 202 6.62 -15.88 -13.82
C ASP A 202 6.56 -14.34 -13.95
N VAL A 203 5.35 -13.79 -14.12
CA VAL A 203 5.12 -12.34 -14.03
C VAL A 203 4.78 -11.95 -12.59
N LYS A 204 5.40 -10.89 -12.06
CA LYS A 204 5.10 -10.36 -10.74
C LYS A 204 4.84 -8.86 -10.81
N ILE A 205 3.65 -8.43 -10.40
CA ILE A 205 3.26 -7.04 -10.26
C ILE A 205 3.30 -6.67 -8.78
N ASN A 206 4.03 -5.62 -8.45
CA ASN A 206 4.03 -5.00 -7.13
C ASN A 206 3.54 -3.57 -7.25
N CYS A 207 2.53 -3.22 -6.47
CA CYS A 207 2.15 -1.85 -6.21
C CYS A 207 2.60 -1.50 -4.79
N PHE A 208 3.24 -0.36 -4.63
CA PHE A 208 3.64 0.18 -3.35
C PHE A 208 2.99 1.55 -3.20
N PHE A 209 2.37 1.76 -2.05
CA PHE A 209 1.85 3.06 -1.67
C PHE A 209 2.27 3.33 -0.24
N SER A 210 2.85 4.49 0.03
CA SER A 210 3.14 4.91 1.39
C SER A 210 2.95 6.39 1.58
N PHE A 211 2.68 6.76 2.82
CA PHE A 211 2.69 8.15 3.24
C PHE A 211 3.29 8.28 4.63
N VAL A 212 3.85 9.46 4.90
CA VAL A 212 4.40 9.82 6.21
C VAL A 212 3.49 10.85 6.88
N MET A 213 3.24 10.67 8.17
CA MET A 213 2.50 11.62 8.99
C MET A 213 3.09 11.72 10.40
N GLU A 214 2.90 12.85 11.06
CA GLU A 214 3.28 13.03 12.45
C GLU A 214 2.35 12.27 13.40
N ASP A 215 2.92 11.73 14.48
CA ASP A 215 2.14 11.16 15.57
C ASP A 215 1.49 12.28 16.38
N LYS A 216 0.20 12.47 16.17
CA LYS A 216 -0.62 13.25 17.09
C LYS A 216 -0.94 12.36 18.28
N ALA A 217 0.04 12.11 19.13
CA ALA A 217 -0.28 11.67 20.47
C ALA A 217 -1.16 12.77 21.08
N ASP A 218 -2.43 12.44 21.36
CA ASP A 218 -3.46 13.34 21.87
C ASP A 218 -2.88 14.43 22.80
N GLU A 219 -2.84 15.69 22.34
CA GLU A 219 -2.58 16.86 23.20
C GLU A 219 -3.73 17.07 24.19
#